data_AF-A0A066TQL6-F1
#
_entry.id   AF-A0A066TQL6-F1
#
_cell.length_a   1.000
_cell.length_b   1.000
_cell.length_c   1.000
_cell.angle_alpha   90.00
_cell.angle_beta   90.00
_cell.angle_gamma   90.00
#
_symmetry.space_group_name_H-M   'P 1'
#
loop_
_entity.id
_entity.type
_entity.pdbx_description
1 polymer ?
#
loop_
_entity_poly.entity_id
_entity_poly.type
_entity_poly.pdbx_seq_one_letter_code
_entity_poly.pdbx_strand_id
1 'polypeptide(L)' 'MITQQDYAKAVKYYQLAAKQGYSYVIYNLGLMLYNGKGIKQDYQKAFQCFHQAAEDGLATALYNLGLMYFEGFSKQTEL' A
#
# COMPACT_ATOMS: atom_id res chain seq x y z
N MET A 1 26.51 0.07 12.95
CA MET A 1 25.76 1.25 12.45
C MET A 1 24.29 1.00 12.70
N ILE A 2 23.65 1.85 13.49
CA ILE A 2 22.20 1.77 13.73
C ILE A 2 21.58 2.70 12.70
N THR A 3 21.03 2.17 11.61
CA THR A 3 20.31 2.99 10.63
C THR A 3 19.02 3.49 11.29
N GLN A 4 18.87 4.80 11.43
CA GLN A 4 17.63 5.41 11.91
C GLN A 4 16.49 5.15 10.91
N GLN A 5 15.29 5.01 11.44
CA GLN A 5 14.10 4.78 10.63
C GLN A 5 13.77 6.04 9.83
N ASP A 6 13.73 5.91 8.50
CA ASP A 6 13.40 7.01 7.57
C ASP A 6 12.32 6.54 6.59
N TYR A 7 11.07 6.88 6.92
CA TYR A 7 9.92 6.48 6.10
C TYR A 7 9.89 7.18 4.74
N ALA A 8 10.37 8.43 4.63
CA ALA A 8 10.38 9.15 3.37
C ALA A 8 11.36 8.50 2.38
N LYS A 9 12.53 8.10 2.87
CA LYS A 9 13.51 7.35 2.09
C LYS A 9 13.00 5.95 1.72
N ALA A 10 12.32 5.26 2.64
CA ALA A 10 11.69 3.96 2.35
C ALA A 10 10.64 4.08 1.24
N VAL A 11 9.75 5.07 1.29
CA VAL A 11 8.75 5.35 0.25
C VAL A 11 9.43 5.55 -1.11
N LYS A 12 10.52 6.33 -1.17
CA LYS A 12 11.25 6.56 -2.42
C LYS A 12 11.76 5.25 -3.04
N TYR A 13 12.34 4.35 -2.23
CA TYR A 13 12.81 3.07 -2.73
C TYR A 13 11.66 2.13 -3.12
N TYR A 14 10.57 2.10 -2.35
CA TYR A 14 9.40 1.31 -2.72
C TYR A 14 8.75 1.81 -4.00
N GLN A 15 8.67 3.12 -4.24
CA GLN A 15 8.18 3.66 -5.51
C GLN A 15 9.08 3.27 -6.69
N LEU A 16 10.40 3.25 -6.50
CA LEU A 16 11.35 2.80 -7.53
C LEU A 16 11.20 1.30 -7.81
N ALA A 17 11.07 0.47 -6.78
CA ALA A 17 10.95 -0.98 -6.93
C ALA A 17 9.54 -1.43 -7.37
N ALA A 18 8.49 -0.68 -7.07
CA ALA A 18 7.12 -0.93 -7.54
C ALA A 18 7.03 -0.88 -9.08
N LYS A 19 7.87 -0.06 -9.73
CA LYS A 19 7.99 -0.03 -11.20
C LYS A 19 8.48 -1.35 -11.81
N GLN A 20 9.12 -2.21 -11.01
CA GLN A 20 9.57 -3.54 -11.42
C GLN A 20 8.50 -4.63 -11.16
N GLY A 21 7.32 -4.26 -10.65
CA GLY A 21 6.17 -5.16 -10.55
C GLY A 21 6.21 -6.15 -9.38
N TYR A 22 7.09 -5.96 -8.39
CA TYR A 22 7.11 -6.86 -7.24
C TYR A 22 5.91 -6.62 -6.32
N SER A 23 5.01 -7.60 -6.23
CA SER A 23 3.73 -7.52 -5.50
C SER A 23 3.91 -7.20 -4.01
N TYR A 24 4.96 -7.73 -3.37
CA TYR A 24 5.32 -7.37 -1.98
C TYR A 24 5.72 -5.90 -1.81
N VAL A 25 6.37 -5.31 -2.81
CA VAL A 25 6.75 -3.89 -2.78
C VAL A 25 5.52 -3.02 -2.95
N ILE A 26 4.65 -3.37 -3.90
CA ILE A 26 3.38 -2.66 -4.13
C ILE A 26 2.50 -2.74 -2.88
N TYR A 27 2.39 -3.92 -2.26
CA TYR A 27 1.71 -4.10 -0.98
C TYR A 27 2.26 -3.21 0.13
N ASN A 28 3.59 -3.15 0.30
CA ASN A 28 4.21 -2.31 1.32
C ASN A 28 4.00 -0.82 1.06
N LEU A 29 3.99 -0.39 -0.20
CA LEU A 29 3.63 0.98 -0.56
C LEU A 29 2.15 1.26 -0.21
N GLY A 30 1.26 0.31 -0.46
CA GLY A 30 -0.14 0.34 -0.02
C GLY A 30 -0.27 0.51 1.48
N LEU A 31 0.51 -0.22 2.29
CA LEU A 31 0.54 -0.03 3.75
C LEU A 31 1.05 1.36 4.17
N MET A 32 2.03 1.92 3.47
CA MET A 32 2.52 3.28 3.76
C MET A 32 1.45 4.33 3.44
N LEU A 33 0.72 4.17 2.33
CA LEU A 33 -0.42 5.02 1.95
C LEU A 33 -1.60 4.86 2.91
N TYR A 34 -1.88 3.63 3.37
CA TYR A 34 -2.95 3.36 4.33
C TYR A 34 -2.66 4.01 5.69
N ASN A 35 -1.42 3.97 6.16
CA ASN A 35 -1.02 4.48 7.48
C ASN A 35 -0.50 5.92 7.47
N GLY A 36 -0.34 6.55 6.30
CA GLY A 36 0.29 7.88 6.17
C GLY A 36 1.76 7.93 6.62
N LYS A 37 2.52 6.84 6.46
CA LYS A 37 3.90 6.73 6.93
C LYS A 37 4.90 7.14 5.86
N GLY A 38 5.53 8.31 6.03
CA GLY A 38 6.50 8.87 5.07
C GLY A 38 5.90 9.33 3.75
N ILE A 39 4.59 9.18 3.57
CA ILE A 39 3.79 9.64 2.44
C ILE A 39 2.42 10.06 2.98
N LYS A 40 1.76 11.03 2.31
CA LYS A 40 0.40 11.44 2.67
C LYS A 40 -0.53 10.22 2.64
N GLN A 41 -1.36 10.09 3.67
CA GLN A 41 -2.37 9.04 3.73
C GLN A 41 -3.35 9.17 2.55
N ASP A 42 -3.62 8.06 1.89
CA ASP A 42 -4.48 8.00 0.70
C ASP A 42 -5.08 6.59 0.59
N TYR A 43 -6.30 6.43 1.11
CA TYR A 43 -6.97 5.14 1.11
C TYR A 43 -7.30 4.64 -0.30
N GLN A 44 -7.60 5.54 -1.23
CA GLN A 44 -7.90 5.15 -2.61
C GLN A 44 -6.66 4.53 -3.29
N LYS A 45 -5.49 5.17 -3.15
CA LYS A 45 -4.25 4.59 -3.67
C LYS A 45 -3.80 3.34 -2.90
N ALA A 46 -4.05 3.28 -1.59
CA ALA A 46 -3.78 2.07 -0.81
C ALA A 46 -4.61 0.89 -1.31
N PHE A 47 -5.91 1.10 -1.56
CA PHE A 47 -6.81 0.12 -2.14
C PHE A 47 -6.29 -0.40 -3.47
N GLN A 48 -5.89 0.51 -4.38
CA GLN A 48 -5.32 0.12 -5.68
C GLN A 48 -4.05 -0.73 -5.53
N CYS A 49 -3.16 -0.38 -4.60
CA CYS A 49 -1.97 -1.17 -4.33
C CYS A 49 -2.31 -2.58 -3.82
N PHE A 50 -3.26 -2.69 -2.89
CA PHE A 50 -3.68 -4.00 -2.38
C PHE A 50 -4.41 -4.81 -3.45
N HIS A 51 -5.23 -4.19 -4.30
CA HIS A 51 -5.89 -4.86 -5.42
C HIS A 51 -4.87 -5.47 -6.37
N GLN A 52 -3.90 -4.67 -6.83
CA GLN A 52 -2.86 -5.15 -7.72
C GLN A 52 -2.01 -6.27 -7.09
N ALA A 53 -1.62 -6.12 -5.82
CA ALA A 53 -0.86 -7.18 -5.14
C ALA A 53 -1.69 -8.46 -4.94
N ALA A 54 -3.00 -8.34 -4.77
CA ALA A 54 -3.92 -9.48 -4.66
C ALA A 54 -4.10 -10.20 -6.00
N GLU A 55 -4.13 -9.48 -7.13
CA GLU A 55 -4.16 -10.07 -8.48
C GLU A 55 -2.94 -10.95 -8.75
N ASP A 56 -1.79 -10.59 -8.18
CA ASP A 56 -0.56 -11.39 -8.23
C ASP A 56 -0.55 -12.55 -7.20
N GLY A 57 -1.66 -12.81 -6.52
CA GLY A 57 -1.83 -13.94 -5.58
C GLY A 57 -1.38 -13.67 -4.15
N LEU A 58 -1.10 -12.43 -3.77
CA LEU A 58 -0.67 -12.12 -2.40
C LEU A 58 -1.86 -12.17 -1.41
N ALA A 59 -1.95 -13.24 -0.64
CA ALA A 59 -3.04 -13.45 0.33
C ALA A 59 -3.15 -12.34 1.39
N THR A 60 -2.03 -11.74 1.81
CA THR A 60 -2.05 -10.60 2.76
C THR A 60 -2.69 -9.35 2.15
N ALA A 61 -2.62 -9.18 0.84
CA ALA A 61 -3.29 -8.08 0.16
C ALA A 61 -4.80 -8.29 0.12
N LEU A 62 -5.28 -9.52 -0.13
CA LEU A 62 -6.69 -9.88 -0.02
C LEU A 62 -7.25 -9.65 1.40
N TYR A 63 -6.48 -9.98 2.43
CA TYR A 63 -6.84 -9.70 3.81
C TYR A 63 -7.05 -8.19 4.05
N ASN A 64 -6.11 -7.35 3.62
CA ASN A 64 -6.23 -5.90 3.78
C ASN A 64 -7.36 -5.29 2.94
N LEU A 65 -7.63 -5.82 1.74
CA LEU A 65 -8.82 -5.42 0.98
C LEU A 65 -10.10 -5.75 1.75
N GLY A 66 -10.18 -6.94 2.34
CA GLY A 66 -11.31 -7.33 3.19
C GLY A 66 -11.51 -6.38 4.36
N LEU A 67 -10.43 -5.99 5.04
CA LEU A 67 -10.48 -4.96 6.09
C LEU A 67 -10.98 -3.62 5.55
N MET A 68 -10.47 -3.16 4.41
CA MET A 68 -10.90 -1.89 3.82
C MET A 68 -12.38 -1.88 3.42
N TYR A 69 -12.92 -3.00 2.96
CA TYR A 69 -14.36 -3.15 2.72
C TYR A 69 -15.17 -3.15 4.01
N PHE A 70 -14.68 -3.85 5.05
CA PHE A 70 -15.33 -3.90 6.36
C PHE A 70 -15.40 -2.52 7.03
N GLU A 71 -14.32 -1.74 6.92
CA GLU A 71 -14.22 -0.40 7.50
C GLU A 71 -14.85 0.71 6.63
N GLY A 72 -15.32 0.37 5.42
CA GLY A 72 -15.99 1.31 4.52
C GLY A 72 -15.04 2.23 3.74
N PHE A 73 -13.73 1.96 3.74
CA PHE A 73 -12.73 2.75 3.01
C PHE A 73 -12.79 2.59 1.48
N SER A 74 -13.55 1.63 0.97
CA SER A 74 -13.80 1.44 -0.47
C SER A 74 -14.83 2.42 -1.06
N LYS A 75 -15.62 3.12 -0.23
CA LYS A 75 -16.84 3.83 -0.67
C LYS A 75 -16.66 5.32 -1.01
N GLN A 76 -15.44 5.79 -1.23
CA GLN A 76 -15.20 7.20 -1.62
C GLN A 76 -15.28 7.46 -3.14
N THR A 77 -15.71 6.49 -3.95
CA THR A 77 -15.69 6.61 -5.43
C THR A 77 -17.06 6.44 -6.12
N GLU A 78 -18.17 6.54 -5.38
CA GLU A 78 -19.51 6.67 -5.98
C GLU A 78 -20.10 8.05 -5.65
N LEU A 79 -19.51 9.12 -6.18
CA LEU A 79 -20.11 10.46 -6.32
C LEU A 79 -19.50 11.19 -7.52
#